data_AF-A0A7X8R6J7-F1
#
_entry.id   AF-A0A7X8R6J7-F1
#
_cell.length_a   1.000
_cell.length_b   1.000
_cell.length_c   1.000
_cell.angle_alpha   90.00
_cell.angle_beta   90.00
_cell.angle_gamma   90.00
#
_symmetry.space_group_name_H-M   'P 1'
#
loop_
_entity.id
_entity.type
_entity.pdbx_description
1 polymer ?
#
loop_
_entity_poly.entity_id
_entity_poly.type
_entity_poly.pdbx_seq_one_letter_code
_entity_poly.pdbx_strand_id
1 'polypeptide(L)'
;MKMYVEMKEKKDLLLDPLLEGSTETKLDDPSVYLAFSLAAVNRLFQQVQRQDGATVEDFYAFLKTREPQLHNAIEQAWQKMDGPIQGMYLEGALDSRTLRTWKLAVQTWRRLVSAAVQLFRLHLKPLHSDEIYALPNVA
;
A
#
# COMPACT_ATOMS: atom_id res chain seq x y z
N MET A 1 2.65 77.42 -2.71
CA MET A 1 4.06 77.04 -2.49
C MET A 1 4.27 76.81 -1.00
N LYS A 2 4.13 75.56 -0.52
CA LYS A 2 4.48 75.17 0.86
C LYS A 2 5.46 74.02 0.78
N MET A 3 6.61 74.29 1.38
CA MET A 3 7.83 73.52 1.46
C MET A 3 7.78 72.63 2.72
N TYR A 4 8.29 71.42 2.60
CA TYR A 4 8.78 70.49 3.63
C TYR A 4 7.86 70.11 4.81
N VAL A 5 7.37 68.86 4.78
CA VAL A 5 7.17 68.05 5.98
C VAL A 5 8.13 66.87 5.88
N GLU A 6 9.23 66.97 6.62
CA GLU A 6 10.12 65.86 6.95
C GLU A 6 9.47 64.93 7.97
N MET A 7 9.97 63.70 7.99
CA MET A 7 9.67 62.60 8.92
C MET A 7 8.30 61.92 8.74
N LYS A 8 8.27 60.98 7.79
CA LYS A 8 7.53 59.73 8.01
C LYS A 8 8.52 58.59 8.13
N GLU A 9 8.52 58.06 9.34
CA GLU A 9 9.20 56.86 9.79
C GLU A 9 9.08 55.71 8.79
N LYS A 10 10.17 54.97 8.69
CA LYS A 10 10.22 53.54 8.35
C LYS A 10 8.89 52.84 8.64
N LYS A 11 8.13 52.51 7.60
CA LYS A 11 7.22 51.36 7.59
C LYS A 11 6.80 51.07 6.15
N ASP A 12 6.98 49.81 5.80
CA ASP A 12 6.30 49.11 4.71
C ASP A 12 6.84 49.30 3.28
N LEU A 13 8.17 49.28 3.14
CA LEU A 13 8.79 48.53 2.04
C LEU A 13 9.07 47.11 2.54
N LEU A 14 8.00 46.39 2.89
CA LEU A 14 8.02 44.93 2.83
C LEU A 14 7.94 44.58 1.34
N LEU A 15 9.10 44.60 0.70
CA LEU A 15 9.37 43.68 -0.41
C LEU A 15 9.09 42.28 0.14
N ASP A 16 7.90 41.76 -0.13
CA ASP A 16 7.63 40.34 0.05
C ASP A 16 8.72 39.58 -0.71
N PRO A 17 9.46 38.66 -0.08
CA PRO A 17 10.34 37.73 -0.76
C PRO A 17 9.49 36.65 -1.45
N LEU A 18 8.62 37.08 -2.36
CA LEU A 18 8.05 36.22 -3.39
C LEU A 18 9.12 36.10 -4.46
N LEU A 19 10.01 35.11 -4.30
CA LEU A 19 10.76 34.38 -5.33
C LEU A 19 12.05 33.84 -4.68
N GLU A 20 11.98 32.57 -4.26
CA GLU A 20 13.04 31.55 -4.25
C GLU A 20 12.79 30.58 -3.10
N GLY A 21 11.89 29.63 -3.35
CA GLY A 21 11.55 28.62 -2.36
C GLY A 21 10.31 27.81 -2.67
N SER A 22 9.83 27.75 -3.92
CA SER A 22 9.01 26.60 -4.31
C SER A 22 9.94 25.41 -4.45
N THR A 23 10.25 24.77 -3.33
CA THR A 23 10.57 23.35 -3.38
C THR A 23 9.33 22.70 -3.98
N GLU A 24 9.30 22.50 -5.30
CA GLU A 24 8.44 21.49 -5.89
C GLU A 24 8.72 20.24 -5.08
N THR A 25 7.79 19.88 -4.19
CA THR A 25 7.79 18.56 -3.57
C THR A 25 7.58 17.58 -4.70
N LYS A 26 8.68 17.17 -5.32
CA LYS A 26 8.71 16.18 -6.39
C LYS A 26 7.95 14.98 -5.86
N LEU A 27 6.85 14.65 -6.52
CA LEU A 27 6.05 13.50 -6.14
C LEU A 27 6.90 12.24 -6.21
N ASP A 28 6.75 11.36 -5.23
CA ASP A 28 7.41 10.06 -5.27
C ASP A 28 6.99 9.30 -6.52
N ASP A 29 7.95 8.64 -7.17
CA ASP A 29 7.70 7.79 -8.32
C ASP A 29 6.77 6.61 -7.94
N PRO A 30 5.57 6.50 -8.53
CA PRO A 30 4.63 5.43 -8.22
C PRO A 30 5.20 4.04 -8.51
N SER A 31 6.04 3.89 -9.54
CA SER A 31 6.63 2.61 -9.94
C SER A 31 7.48 2.00 -8.82
N VAL A 32 8.25 2.82 -8.10
CA VAL A 32 9.07 2.39 -6.97
C VAL A 32 8.20 1.85 -5.84
N TYR A 33 7.12 2.57 -5.54
CA TYR A 33 6.18 2.18 -4.47
C TYR A 33 5.44 0.87 -4.80
N LEU A 34 5.01 0.71 -6.05
CA LEU A 34 4.37 -0.52 -6.52
C LEU A 34 5.36 -1.69 -6.50
N ALA A 35 6.57 -1.50 -7.03
CA ALA A 35 7.61 -2.52 -7.07
C ALA A 35 7.95 -3.04 -5.66
N PHE A 36 8.09 -2.14 -4.68
CA PHE A 36 8.29 -2.53 -3.29
C PHE A 36 7.13 -3.38 -2.74
N SER A 37 5.90 -2.99 -3.05
CA SER A 37 4.70 -3.71 -2.59
C SER A 37 4.55 -5.09 -3.24
N LEU A 38 4.82 -5.20 -4.54
CA LEU A 38 4.85 -6.47 -5.27
C LEU A 38 5.95 -7.39 -4.74
N ALA A 39 7.15 -6.86 -4.50
CA ALA A 39 8.26 -7.63 -3.92
C ALA A 39 7.90 -8.20 -2.55
N ALA A 40 7.18 -7.44 -1.71
CA ALA A 40 6.72 -7.91 -0.42
C ALA A 40 5.72 -9.08 -0.56
N VAL A 41 4.75 -8.98 -1.48
CA VAL A 41 3.78 -10.05 -1.76
C VAL A 41 4.47 -11.29 -2.32
N ASN A 42 5.40 -11.12 -3.27
CA ASN A 42 6.16 -12.23 -3.84
C ASN A 42 6.96 -12.99 -2.77
N ARG A 43 7.56 -12.28 -1.80
CA ARG A 43 8.25 -12.94 -0.68
C ARG A 43 7.31 -13.78 0.16
N LEU A 44 6.06 -13.34 0.38
CA LEU A 44 5.06 -14.14 1.11
C LEU A 44 4.78 -15.45 0.37
N PHE A 45 4.53 -15.40 -0.94
CA PHE A 45 4.28 -16.61 -1.72
C PHE A 45 5.51 -17.52 -1.83
N GLN A 46 6.71 -16.95 -1.98
CA GLN A 46 7.95 -17.73 -1.91
C GLN A 46 8.11 -18.43 -0.56
N GLN A 47 7.72 -17.77 0.54
CA GLN A 47 7.75 -18.38 1.86
C GLN A 47 6.76 -19.54 1.97
N VAL A 48 5.52 -19.36 1.50
CA VAL A 48 4.49 -20.42 1.47
C VAL A 48 4.99 -21.62 0.67
N GLN A 49 5.52 -21.39 -0.53
CA GLN A 49 6.03 -22.47 -1.39
C GLN A 49 7.19 -23.22 -0.72
N ARG A 50 8.13 -22.49 -0.09
CA ARG A 50 9.30 -23.11 0.57
C ARG A 50 8.95 -23.86 1.86
N GLN A 51 8.00 -23.35 2.65
CA GLN A 51 7.70 -23.88 3.98
C GLN A 51 6.55 -24.88 3.98
N ASP A 52 5.53 -24.61 3.16
CA ASP A 52 4.26 -25.33 3.17
C ASP A 52 4.02 -26.10 1.85
N GLY A 53 4.94 -25.99 0.87
CA GLY A 53 4.90 -26.75 -0.40
C GLY A 53 3.81 -26.31 -1.39
N ALA A 54 2.99 -25.32 -1.03
CA ALA A 54 1.84 -24.88 -1.81
C ALA A 54 2.18 -23.78 -2.82
N THR A 55 1.46 -23.79 -3.94
CA THR A 55 1.63 -22.84 -5.04
C THR A 55 0.68 -21.63 -4.92
N VAL A 56 0.89 -20.63 -5.78
CA VAL A 56 -0.04 -19.50 -5.92
C VAL A 56 -1.40 -19.96 -6.46
N GLU A 57 -1.42 -21.00 -7.30
CA GLU A 57 -2.67 -21.57 -7.82
C GLU A 57 -3.50 -22.21 -6.70
N ASP A 58 -2.85 -22.95 -5.79
CA ASP A 58 -3.52 -23.54 -4.60
C ASP A 58 -4.12 -22.44 -3.71
N PHE A 59 -3.40 -21.34 -3.53
CA PHE A 59 -3.89 -20.17 -2.80
C PHE A 59 -5.13 -19.56 -3.44
N TYR A 60 -5.14 -19.35 -4.77
CA TYR A 60 -6.32 -18.82 -5.46
C TYR A 60 -7.48 -19.81 -5.46
N ALA A 61 -7.21 -21.11 -5.57
CA ALA A 61 -8.23 -22.14 -5.45
C ALA A 61 -8.86 -22.14 -4.05
N PHE A 62 -8.04 -22.04 -3.00
CA PHE A 62 -8.51 -21.87 -1.62
C PHE A 62 -9.39 -20.63 -1.47
N LEU A 63 -8.94 -19.48 -1.95
CA LEU A 63 -9.70 -18.24 -1.86
C LEU A 63 -11.06 -18.33 -2.57
N LYS A 64 -11.10 -18.89 -3.78
CA LYS A 64 -12.35 -19.03 -4.54
C LYS A 64 -13.35 -19.98 -3.87
N THR A 65 -12.86 -21.04 -3.22
CA THR A 65 -13.70 -22.11 -2.68
C THR A 65 -14.10 -21.90 -1.23
N ARG A 66 -13.19 -21.38 -0.40
CA ARG A 66 -13.38 -21.24 1.05
C ARG A 66 -13.65 -19.80 1.48
N GLU A 67 -13.06 -18.83 0.80
CA GLU A 67 -13.06 -17.42 1.22
C GLU A 67 -13.48 -16.46 0.07
N PRO A 68 -14.64 -16.67 -0.58
CA PRO A 68 -15.03 -15.94 -1.79
C PRO A 68 -15.19 -14.43 -1.55
N GLN A 69 -15.58 -14.03 -0.33
CA GLN A 69 -15.67 -12.62 0.03
C GLN A 69 -14.29 -11.94 0.06
N LEU A 70 -13.29 -12.63 0.62
CA LEU A 70 -11.91 -12.13 0.67
C LEU A 70 -11.29 -12.11 -0.73
N HIS A 71 -11.55 -13.13 -1.55
CA HIS A 71 -11.19 -13.14 -2.96
C HIS A 71 -11.72 -11.90 -3.69
N ASN A 72 -13.04 -11.63 -3.57
CA ASN A 72 -13.66 -10.48 -4.21
C ASN A 72 -13.10 -9.15 -3.68
N ALA A 73 -12.79 -9.05 -2.38
CA ALA A 73 -12.18 -7.85 -1.81
C ALA A 73 -10.77 -7.60 -2.36
N ILE A 74 -9.97 -8.65 -2.55
CA ILE A 74 -8.63 -8.56 -3.17
C ILE A 74 -8.75 -8.08 -4.61
N GLU A 75 -9.64 -8.68 -5.40
CA GLU A 75 -9.89 -8.29 -6.80
C GLU A 75 -10.35 -6.83 -6.90
N GLN A 76 -11.28 -6.40 -6.05
CA GLN A 76 -11.73 -4.99 -6.02
C GLN A 76 -10.60 -4.03 -5.64
N ALA A 77 -9.71 -4.43 -4.72
CA ALA A 77 -8.56 -3.62 -4.36
C ALA A 77 -7.53 -3.55 -5.50
N TRP A 78 -7.34 -4.66 -6.25
CA TRP A 78 -6.52 -4.69 -7.46
C TRP A 78 -7.06 -3.73 -8.53
N GLN A 79 -8.37 -3.78 -8.83
CA GLN A 79 -8.98 -2.87 -9.80
C GLN A 79 -8.82 -1.38 -9.45
N LYS A 80 -8.75 -1.04 -8.16
CA LYS A 80 -8.50 0.34 -7.70
C LYS A 80 -7.04 0.79 -7.87
N MET A 81 -6.09 -0.14 -7.96
CA MET A 81 -4.68 0.18 -8.24
C MET A 81 -4.31 0.07 -9.72
N ASP A 82 -5.09 -0.67 -10.52
CA ASP A 82 -4.92 -0.88 -11.97
C ASP A 82 -5.38 0.34 -12.79
N GLY A 83 -4.94 1.52 -12.38
CA GLY A 83 -5.17 2.78 -13.06
C GLY A 83 -3.90 3.30 -13.74
N PRO A 84 -4.01 4.29 -14.64
CA PRO A 84 -2.89 4.80 -15.44
C PRO A 84 -1.97 5.75 -14.64
N ILE A 85 -1.72 5.46 -13.36
CA ILE A 85 -0.99 6.35 -12.43
C ILE A 85 0.44 6.61 -12.89
N GLN A 86 1.11 5.60 -13.47
CA GLN A 86 2.45 5.80 -14.03
C GLN A 86 2.40 6.73 -15.24
N GLY A 87 1.40 6.60 -16.12
CA GLY A 87 1.21 7.49 -17.26
C GLY A 87 1.01 8.94 -16.80
N MET A 88 0.10 9.15 -15.85
CA MET A 88 -0.15 10.47 -15.27
C MET A 88 1.10 11.09 -14.62
N TYR A 89 1.94 10.27 -13.96
CA TYR A 89 3.20 10.73 -13.38
C TYR A 89 4.19 11.19 -14.46
N LEU A 90 4.37 10.38 -15.52
CA LEU A 90 5.29 10.68 -16.61
C LEU A 90 4.85 11.90 -17.44
N GLU A 91 3.53 12.11 -17.55
CA GLU A 91 2.93 13.26 -18.25
C GLU A 91 2.89 14.53 -17.38
N GLY A 92 3.30 14.46 -16.10
CA GLY A 92 3.21 15.59 -15.16
C GLY A 92 1.78 15.97 -14.77
N ALA A 93 0.79 15.14 -15.12
CA ALA A 93 -0.64 15.33 -14.83
C ALA A 93 -1.06 14.74 -13.47
N LEU A 94 -0.18 13.99 -12.81
CA LEU A 94 -0.46 13.37 -11.52
C LEU A 94 -0.43 14.39 -10.39
N ASP A 95 -1.56 14.55 -9.70
CA ASP A 95 -1.64 15.35 -8.49
C ASP A 95 -1.41 14.52 -7.20
N SER A 96 -1.09 15.23 -6.12
CA SER A 96 -0.80 14.62 -4.80
C SER A 96 -1.96 13.82 -4.22
N ARG A 97 -3.22 14.25 -4.42
CA ARG A 97 -4.41 13.59 -3.87
C ARG A 97 -4.66 12.28 -4.60
N THR A 98 -4.52 12.28 -5.92
CA THR A 98 -4.63 11.09 -6.76
C THR A 98 -3.53 10.08 -6.38
N LEU A 99 -2.27 10.52 -6.25
CA LEU A 99 -1.19 9.66 -5.80
C LEU A 99 -1.43 9.08 -4.40
N ARG A 100 -1.89 9.88 -3.43
CA ARG A 100 -2.20 9.40 -2.07
C ARG A 100 -3.31 8.35 -2.09
N THR A 101 -4.36 8.58 -2.87
CA THR A 101 -5.49 7.65 -2.99
C THR A 101 -5.04 6.32 -3.58
N TRP A 102 -4.21 6.36 -4.63
CA TRP A 102 -3.64 5.17 -5.22
C TRP A 102 -2.70 4.42 -4.26
N LYS A 103 -1.82 5.13 -3.52
CA LYS A 103 -0.95 4.50 -2.50
C LYS A 103 -1.76 3.78 -1.43
N LEU A 104 -2.91 4.33 -1.03
CA LEU A 104 -3.85 3.70 -0.11
C LEU A 104 -4.48 2.43 -0.71
N ALA A 105 -4.85 2.45 -1.98
CA ALA A 105 -5.36 1.27 -2.68
C ALA A 105 -4.32 0.13 -2.71
N VAL A 106 -3.07 0.44 -3.10
CA VAL A 106 -1.95 -0.52 -3.09
C VAL A 106 -1.70 -1.07 -1.68
N GLN A 107 -1.72 -0.21 -0.65
CA GLN A 107 -1.54 -0.66 0.74
C GLN A 107 -2.69 -1.58 1.19
N THR A 108 -3.92 -1.26 0.79
CA THR A 108 -5.12 -2.07 1.09
C THR A 108 -5.01 -3.43 0.44
N TRP A 109 -4.71 -3.49 -0.85
CA TRP A 109 -4.48 -4.72 -1.59
C TRP A 109 -3.40 -5.58 -0.91
N ARG A 110 -2.24 -4.99 -0.59
CA ARG A 110 -1.13 -5.70 0.08
C ARG A 110 -1.56 -6.30 1.43
N ARG A 111 -2.34 -5.57 2.22
CA ARG A 111 -2.84 -6.03 3.52
C ARG A 111 -3.82 -7.20 3.35
N LEU A 112 -4.75 -7.11 2.40
CA LEU A 112 -5.70 -8.17 2.11
C LEU A 112 -5.00 -9.46 1.65
N VAL A 113 -4.05 -9.34 0.72
CA VAL A 113 -3.25 -10.49 0.26
C VAL A 113 -2.44 -11.08 1.42
N SER A 114 -1.80 -10.26 2.24
CA SER A 114 -1.04 -10.75 3.40
C SER A 114 -1.94 -11.48 4.39
N ALA A 115 -3.14 -10.97 4.68
CA ALA A 115 -4.09 -11.63 5.57
C ALA A 115 -4.58 -12.96 4.99
N ALA A 116 -4.92 -12.96 3.69
CA ALA A 116 -5.31 -14.17 2.97
C ALA A 116 -4.21 -15.24 3.00
N VAL A 117 -2.94 -14.85 2.81
CA VAL A 117 -1.81 -15.79 2.90
C VAL A 117 -1.72 -16.40 4.30
N GLN A 118 -1.86 -15.62 5.37
CA GLN A 118 -1.83 -16.18 6.72
C GLN A 118 -2.98 -17.18 6.95
N LEU A 119 -4.18 -16.83 6.50
CA LEU A 119 -5.34 -17.73 6.58
C LEU A 119 -5.14 -19.01 5.78
N PHE A 120 -4.59 -18.92 4.57
CA PHE A 120 -4.24 -20.08 3.75
C PHE A 120 -3.22 -20.97 4.44
N ARG A 121 -2.19 -20.39 5.06
CA ARG A 121 -1.18 -21.17 5.81
C ARG A 121 -1.76 -21.88 7.03
N LEU A 122 -2.73 -21.28 7.70
CA LEU A 122 -3.47 -21.95 8.78
C LEU A 122 -4.28 -23.13 8.24
N HIS A 123 -4.86 -23.00 7.04
CA HIS A 123 -5.58 -24.10 6.39
C HIS A 123 -4.67 -25.26 5.97
N LEU A 124 -3.44 -24.96 5.52
CA LEU A 124 -2.46 -25.98 5.12
C LEU A 124 -1.90 -26.77 6.30
N LYS A 125 -1.84 -26.18 7.48
CA LYS A 125 -1.38 -26.87 8.68
C LYS A 125 -2.54 -27.67 9.27
N PRO A 126 -2.47 -29.01 9.35
CA PRO A 126 -3.44 -29.74 10.15
C PRO A 126 -3.31 -29.21 11.58
N LEU A 127 -4.41 -28.69 12.13
CA LEU A 127 -4.52 -28.44 13.56
C LEU A 127 -4.15 -29.76 14.22
N HIS A 128 -2.96 -29.86 14.81
CA HIS A 128 -2.59 -31.00 15.63
C HIS A 128 -3.44 -30.89 16.91
N SER A 129 -4.70 -31.33 16.84
CA SER A 129 -5.62 -31.44 17.98
C SER A 129 -5.79 -32.88 18.44
N ASP A 130 -4.94 -33.81 17.99
CA ASP A 130 -5.09 -35.25 18.29
C ASP A 130 -4.10 -35.78 19.34
N GLU A 131 -3.33 -34.92 20.02
CA GLU A 131 -2.43 -35.37 21.10
C GLU A 131 -2.95 -35.14 22.54
N ILE A 132 -4.15 -34.56 22.73
CA ILE A 132 -4.67 -34.27 24.10
C ILE A 132 -5.56 -35.38 24.67
N TYR A 133 -5.98 -36.38 23.89
CA TYR A 133 -6.86 -37.47 24.37
C TYR A 133 -6.24 -38.86 24.46
N ALA A 134 -4.90 -38.98 24.39
CA ALA A 134 -4.23 -40.20 24.83
C ALA A 134 -4.10 -40.19 26.37
N LEU A 135 -5.22 -40.30 27.08
CA LEU A 135 -5.19 -40.71 28.48
C LEU A 135 -4.57 -42.12 28.52
N PRO A 136 -3.53 -42.35 29.33
CA PRO A 136 -3.01 -43.71 29.50
C PRO A 136 -4.14 -44.56 30.07
N ASN A 137 -4.47 -45.62 29.33
CA ASN A 137 -5.37 -46.67 29.76
C ASN A 137 -4.68 -47.38 30.95
N VAL A 138 -4.99 -46.96 32.17
CA VAL A 138 -4.51 -47.64 33.37
C VAL A 138 -5.51 -48.76 33.67
N ALA A 139 -5.00 -49.98 33.54
CA ALA A 139 -5.65 -51.26 33.79
C ALA A 139 -6.15 -51.44 35.23
#